data_AF-A0A401ZRN8-F1
#
_entry.id   AF-A0A401ZRN8-F1
#
_cell.length_a   1.000
_cell.length_b   1.000
_cell.length_c   1.000
_cell.angle_alpha   90.00
_cell.angle_beta   90.00
_cell.angle_gamma   90.00
#
_symmetry.space_group_name_H-M   'P 1'
#
loop_
_entity.id
_entity.type
_entity.pdbx_description
1 polymer ?
#
loop_
_entity_poly.entity_id
_entity_poly.type
_entity_poly.pdbx_seq_one_letter_code
_entity_poly.pdbx_strand_id
1 'polypeptide(L)'
;MQAANIVQEARNSLSGLPSSQVLHALTYLKEGAPKNEDGSDPHATLRAQVLKELQNTLSLKDRPLLRFLMEQEITCRKNDIETESDNIHLSGFLLFLLGQLEDVELLWKAKRASFDTWCGFDIQFLVGAGVSTTLIYLHSIEQEWAKKARTYIEECQQTGDLDDLERYRRAMQRYFEIEPSAEEANTTEHPETQ
;
A
#
# COMPACT_ATOMS: atom_id res chain seq x y z
N MET A 1 -12.37 10.04 14.55
CA MET A 1 -11.82 8.80 15.16
C MET A 1 -10.30 8.91 15.05
N GLN A 2 -9.53 8.63 16.12
CA GLN A 2 -8.06 8.75 16.05
C GLN A 2 -7.45 7.44 15.52
N ALA A 3 -6.50 7.53 14.59
CA ALA A 3 -5.82 6.38 13.98
C ALA A 3 -5.16 5.45 15.00
N ALA A 4 -4.47 6.02 16.01
CA ALA A 4 -3.88 5.26 17.10
C ALA A 4 -4.88 4.36 17.85
N ASN A 5 -6.11 4.85 18.06
CA ASN A 5 -7.15 4.06 18.73
C ASN A 5 -7.63 2.90 17.86
N ILE A 6 -7.75 3.11 16.54
CA ILE A 6 -8.12 2.06 15.58
C ILE A 6 -7.06 0.94 15.58
N VAL A 7 -5.78 1.32 15.50
CA VAL A 7 -4.66 0.37 15.52
C VAL A 7 -4.63 -0.39 16.85
N GLN A 8 -4.79 0.31 17.98
CA GLN A 8 -4.80 -0.34 19.29
C GLN A 8 -6.01 -1.27 19.47
N GLU A 9 -7.18 -0.88 18.99
CA GLU A 9 -8.38 -1.73 18.99
C GLU A 9 -8.15 -3.01 18.17
N ALA A 10 -7.56 -2.88 16.97
CA ALA A 10 -7.22 -4.01 16.11
C ALA A 10 -6.22 -4.96 16.81
N ARG A 11 -5.17 -4.42 17.45
CA ARG A 11 -4.16 -5.21 18.18
C ARG A 11 -4.71 -5.94 19.40
N ASN A 12 -5.74 -5.39 20.04
CA ASN A 12 -6.41 -5.98 21.20
C ASN A 12 -7.46 -7.02 20.81
N SER A 13 -7.86 -7.05 19.54
CA SER A 13 -8.82 -8.00 18.99
C SER A 13 -8.18 -9.35 18.68
N LEU A 14 -8.92 -10.43 18.92
CA LEU A 14 -8.47 -11.79 18.59
C LEU A 14 -8.27 -12.00 17.08
N SER A 15 -9.04 -11.30 16.24
CA SER A 15 -8.93 -11.39 14.78
C SER A 15 -7.83 -10.48 14.19
N GLY A 16 -7.24 -9.60 15.01
CA GLY A 16 -6.37 -8.52 14.52
C GLY A 16 -7.11 -7.44 13.72
N LEU A 17 -8.45 -7.41 13.79
CA LEU A 17 -9.30 -6.41 13.14
C LEU A 17 -10.11 -5.65 14.20
N PRO A 18 -10.36 -4.33 14.01
CA PRO A 18 -11.20 -3.54 14.89
C PRO A 18 -12.69 -3.92 14.71
N SER A 19 -13.56 -3.28 15.47
CA SER A 19 -15.01 -3.49 15.39
C SER A 19 -15.58 -3.21 13.99
N SER A 20 -16.74 -3.80 13.69
CA SER A 20 -17.41 -3.63 12.40
C SER A 20 -17.74 -2.17 12.07
N GLN A 21 -18.05 -1.36 13.08
CA GLN A 21 -18.29 0.08 12.91
C GLN A 21 -17.03 0.80 12.44
N VAL A 22 -15.87 0.46 12.99
CA VAL A 22 -14.57 1.02 12.59
C VAL A 22 -14.20 0.53 11.19
N LEU A 23 -14.37 -0.76 10.91
CA LEU A 23 -14.13 -1.31 9.57
C LEU A 23 -14.99 -0.62 8.52
N HIS A 24 -16.26 -0.35 8.82
CA HIS A 24 -17.14 0.37 7.90
C HIS A 24 -16.64 1.78 7.57
N ALA A 25 -16.04 2.49 8.55
CA ALA A 25 -15.43 3.80 8.36
C ALA A 25 -14.09 3.76 7.59
N LEU A 26 -13.54 2.58 7.36
CA LEU A 26 -12.34 2.36 6.54
C LEU A 26 -12.67 1.77 5.16
N THR A 27 -13.83 1.13 5.01
CA THR A 27 -14.26 0.50 3.76
C THR A 27 -14.40 1.53 2.63
N TYR A 28 -13.83 1.24 1.46
CA TYR A 28 -14.03 2.06 0.26
C TYR A 28 -15.51 2.12 -0.12
N LEU A 29 -16.02 3.33 -0.39
CA LEU A 29 -17.39 3.53 -0.84
C LEU A 29 -17.44 3.57 -2.38
N LYS A 30 -18.12 2.58 -2.97
CA LYS A 30 -18.28 2.44 -4.42
C LYS A 30 -19.09 3.58 -5.06
N GLU A 31 -19.05 3.63 -6.38
CA GLU A 31 -19.84 4.55 -7.21
C GLU A 31 -21.33 4.58 -6.81
N GLY A 32 -21.87 5.79 -6.65
CA GLY A 32 -23.23 6.04 -6.15
C GLY A 32 -23.36 6.22 -4.63
N ALA A 33 -22.28 6.01 -3.87
CA ALA A 33 -22.21 6.36 -2.45
C ALA A 33 -21.82 7.84 -2.26
N PRO A 34 -22.02 8.41 -1.04
CA PRO A 34 -21.56 9.76 -0.74
C PRO A 34 -20.07 9.90 -1.01
N LYS A 35 -19.71 10.91 -1.80
CA LYS A 35 -18.32 11.32 -2.07
C LYS A 35 -18.04 12.66 -1.40
N ASN A 36 -16.77 13.01 -1.27
CA ASN A 36 -16.37 14.38 -0.93
C ASN A 36 -16.77 15.36 -2.06
N GLU A 37 -16.69 16.66 -1.80
CA GLU A 37 -17.04 17.70 -2.77
C GLU A 37 -16.24 17.61 -4.08
N ASP A 38 -15.01 17.09 -4.01
CA ASP A 38 -14.10 16.84 -5.13
C ASP A 38 -14.33 15.48 -5.82
N GLY A 39 -15.32 14.70 -5.38
CA GLY A 39 -15.59 13.38 -5.94
C GLY A 39 -14.64 12.28 -5.45
N SER A 40 -13.85 12.51 -4.41
CA SER A 40 -12.99 11.49 -3.78
C SER A 40 -13.74 10.64 -2.75
N ASP A 41 -13.17 9.47 -2.42
CA ASP A 41 -13.68 8.59 -1.37
C ASP A 41 -13.54 9.25 0.03
N PRO A 42 -14.64 9.45 0.79
CA PRO A 42 -14.60 10.11 2.09
C PRO A 42 -13.80 9.35 3.14
N HIS A 43 -13.56 8.05 2.95
CA HIS A 43 -12.80 7.23 3.88
C HIS A 43 -11.29 7.19 3.57
N ALA A 44 -10.85 7.74 2.43
CA ALA A 44 -9.44 7.69 2.00
C ALA A 44 -8.50 8.36 3.00
N THR A 45 -8.89 9.52 3.55
CA THR A 45 -8.09 10.23 4.56
C THR A 45 -7.94 9.43 5.85
N LEU A 46 -9.00 8.75 6.31
CA LEU A 46 -8.91 7.94 7.52
C LEU A 46 -8.02 6.71 7.30
N ARG A 47 -8.12 6.06 6.13
CA ARG A 47 -7.19 4.97 5.78
C ARG A 47 -5.74 5.45 5.75
N ALA A 48 -5.47 6.60 5.14
CA ALA A 48 -4.13 7.21 5.11
C ALA A 48 -3.57 7.43 6.52
N GLN A 49 -4.38 7.99 7.43
CA GLN A 49 -3.97 8.21 8.82
C GLN A 49 -3.67 6.90 9.56
N VAL A 50 -4.47 5.84 9.34
CA VAL A 50 -4.22 4.53 9.93
C VAL A 50 -2.93 3.91 9.37
N LEU A 51 -2.69 4.00 8.06
CA LEU A 51 -1.45 3.54 7.45
C LEU A 51 -0.23 4.28 8.00
N LYS A 52 -0.33 5.59 8.24
CA LYS A 52 0.74 6.38 8.83
C LYS A 52 1.05 5.95 10.27
N GLU A 53 0.03 5.69 11.07
CA GLU A 53 0.20 5.15 12.42
C GLU A 53 0.87 3.76 12.40
N LEU A 54 0.47 2.91 11.46
CA LEU A 54 1.06 1.59 11.26
C LEU A 54 2.51 1.68 10.77
N GLN A 55 2.86 2.66 9.92
CA GLN A 55 4.24 2.90 9.51
C GLN A 55 5.16 3.13 10.71
N ASN A 56 4.70 3.91 11.68
CA ASN A 56 5.51 4.28 12.86
C ASN A 56 5.59 3.16 13.91
N THR A 57 4.60 2.28 13.96
CA THR A 57 4.46 1.29 15.05
C THR A 57 4.40 -0.15 14.56
N LEU A 58 4.82 -0.40 13.31
CA LEU A 58 4.58 -1.65 12.58
C LEU A 58 4.96 -2.90 13.37
N SER A 59 4.04 -3.85 13.43
CA SER A 59 4.26 -5.18 13.99
C SER A 59 3.52 -6.24 13.20
N LEU A 60 3.91 -7.51 13.35
CA LEU A 60 3.20 -8.62 12.71
C LEU A 60 1.72 -8.74 13.14
N LYS A 61 1.34 -8.23 14.32
CA LYS A 61 -0.06 -8.23 14.78
C LYS A 61 -0.96 -7.34 13.91
N ASP A 62 -0.37 -6.38 13.20
CA ASP A 62 -1.09 -5.42 12.37
C ASP A 62 -1.45 -5.99 11.00
N ARG A 63 -0.90 -7.16 10.64
CA ARG A 63 -1.08 -7.78 9.34
C ARG A 63 -2.56 -7.92 8.92
N PRO A 64 -3.51 -8.36 9.77
CA PRO A 64 -4.89 -8.48 9.35
C PRO A 64 -5.50 -7.13 8.97
N LEU A 65 -5.24 -6.08 9.75
CA LEU A 65 -5.68 -4.71 9.44
C LEU A 65 -5.01 -4.17 8.17
N LEU A 66 -3.70 -4.39 7.99
CA LEU A 66 -2.99 -3.98 6.77
C LEU A 66 -3.53 -4.67 5.52
N ARG A 67 -3.81 -5.97 5.60
CA ARG A 67 -4.45 -6.70 4.50
C ARG A 67 -5.82 -6.14 4.17
N PHE A 68 -6.63 -5.84 5.19
CA PHE A 68 -7.94 -5.21 4.99
C PHE A 68 -7.81 -3.85 4.29
N LEU A 69 -6.89 -2.99 4.74
CA LEU A 69 -6.65 -1.67 4.13
C LEU A 69 -6.18 -1.80 2.68
N MET A 70 -5.24 -2.70 2.40
CA MET A 70 -4.79 -3.01 1.04
C MET A 70 -5.97 -3.46 0.16
N GLU A 71 -6.86 -4.32 0.64
CA GLU A 71 -8.05 -4.73 -0.11
C GLU A 71 -8.98 -3.54 -0.44
N GLN A 72 -9.11 -2.57 0.47
CA GLN A 72 -9.88 -1.34 0.21
C GLN A 72 -9.22 -0.49 -0.87
N GLU A 73 -7.89 -0.33 -0.83
CA GLU A 73 -7.16 0.42 -1.85
C GLU A 73 -7.20 -0.26 -3.22
N ILE A 74 -7.09 -1.59 -3.28
CA ILE A 74 -7.29 -2.36 -4.53
C ILE A 74 -8.69 -2.13 -5.09
N THR A 75 -9.70 -2.10 -4.21
CA THR A 75 -11.09 -1.86 -4.61
C THR A 75 -11.27 -0.44 -5.13
N CYS A 76 -10.69 0.55 -4.44
CA CYS A 76 -10.67 1.94 -4.87
C CYS A 76 -10.08 2.06 -6.30
N ARG A 77 -8.86 1.55 -6.52
CA ARG A 77 -8.17 1.65 -7.83
C ARG A 77 -8.90 0.96 -9.00
N LYS A 78 -9.73 -0.03 -8.72
CA LYS A 78 -10.55 -0.71 -9.75
C LYS A 78 -11.79 0.08 -10.17
N ASN A 79 -12.28 0.96 -9.30
CA ASN A 79 -13.56 1.65 -9.48
C ASN A 79 -13.40 3.17 -9.63
N ASP A 80 -12.25 3.73 -9.25
CA ASP A 80 -11.97 5.15 -9.25
C ASP A 80 -10.57 5.39 -9.85
N ILE A 81 -10.54 5.72 -11.14
CA ILE A 81 -9.30 5.89 -11.91
C ILE A 81 -8.70 7.28 -11.66
N GLU A 82 -9.51 8.25 -11.22
CA GLU A 82 -9.09 9.63 -11.03
C GLU A 82 -8.44 9.87 -9.65
N THR A 83 -8.71 9.00 -8.67
CA THR A 83 -8.12 9.13 -7.33
C THR A 83 -6.70 8.59 -7.31
N GLU A 84 -5.72 9.48 -7.42
CA GLU A 84 -4.32 9.19 -7.12
C GLU A 84 -4.08 9.24 -5.61
N SER A 85 -3.69 8.11 -5.02
CA SER A 85 -3.40 7.99 -3.59
C SER A 85 -2.23 7.05 -3.33
N ASP A 86 -1.24 7.56 -2.58
CA ASP A 86 -0.09 6.80 -2.12
C ASP A 86 -0.45 5.70 -1.09
N ASN A 87 -1.70 5.64 -0.65
CA ASN A 87 -2.17 4.64 0.31
C ASN A 87 -1.89 3.21 -0.16
N ILE A 88 -2.08 2.92 -1.45
CA ILE A 88 -1.84 1.58 -1.99
C ILE A 88 -0.34 1.23 -1.92
N HIS A 89 0.54 2.18 -2.24
CA HIS A 89 1.99 2.01 -2.19
C HIS A 89 2.48 1.90 -0.74
N LEU A 90 2.00 2.75 0.17
CA LEU A 90 2.35 2.64 1.59
C LEU A 90 1.89 1.31 2.16
N SER A 91 0.65 0.88 1.88
CA SER A 91 0.16 -0.44 2.28
C SER A 91 1.04 -1.57 1.73
N GLY A 92 1.44 -1.47 0.46
CA GLY A 92 2.31 -2.44 -0.21
C GLY A 92 3.69 -2.51 0.45
N PHE A 93 4.24 -1.35 0.77
CA PHE A 93 5.52 -1.22 1.46
C PHE A 93 5.47 -1.79 2.88
N LEU A 94 4.41 -1.54 3.65
CA LEU A 94 4.27 -2.11 4.99
C LEU A 94 4.14 -3.64 4.96
N LEU A 95 3.40 -4.20 3.99
CA LEU A 95 3.34 -5.65 3.79
C LEU A 95 4.68 -6.23 3.34
N PHE A 96 5.42 -5.52 2.49
CA PHE A 96 6.79 -5.86 2.14
C PHE A 96 7.70 -5.95 3.36
N LEU A 97 7.63 -4.99 4.29
CA LEU A 97 8.39 -5.01 5.54
C LEU A 97 8.01 -6.19 6.45
N LEU A 98 6.74 -6.64 6.44
CA LEU A 98 6.33 -7.84 7.18
C LEU A 98 6.76 -9.14 6.51
N GLY A 99 6.96 -9.13 5.18
CA GLY A 99 7.57 -10.22 4.42
C GLY A 99 6.85 -11.57 4.49
N GLN A 100 5.52 -11.57 4.65
CA GLN A 100 4.76 -12.82 4.73
C GLN A 100 4.37 -13.33 3.34
N LEU A 101 4.70 -14.59 3.05
CA LEU A 101 4.49 -15.21 1.74
C LEU A 101 3.01 -15.26 1.33
N GLU A 102 2.08 -15.40 2.27
CA GLU A 102 0.65 -15.46 1.96
C GLU A 102 0.05 -14.08 1.60
N ASP A 103 0.86 -13.02 1.65
CA ASP A 103 0.48 -11.68 1.16
C ASP A 103 0.83 -11.49 -0.33
N VAL A 104 1.64 -12.37 -0.93
CA VAL A 104 2.10 -12.24 -2.33
C VAL A 104 0.92 -12.20 -3.31
N GLU A 105 -0.12 -13.02 -3.10
CA GLU A 105 -1.31 -12.98 -3.96
C GLU A 105 -2.04 -11.63 -3.88
N LEU A 106 -2.15 -11.06 -2.67
CA LEU A 106 -2.80 -9.77 -2.46
C LEU A 106 -2.00 -8.63 -3.13
N LEU A 107 -0.68 -8.64 -2.98
CA LEU A 107 0.22 -7.68 -3.62
C LEU A 107 0.21 -7.81 -5.15
N TRP A 108 0.11 -9.03 -5.68
CA TRP A 108 -0.07 -9.26 -7.11
C TRP A 108 -1.41 -8.73 -7.63
N LYS A 109 -2.49 -8.88 -6.84
CA LYS A 109 -3.79 -8.25 -7.15
C LYS A 109 -3.69 -6.73 -7.15
N ALA A 110 -2.91 -6.14 -6.25
CA ALA A 110 -2.68 -4.69 -6.21
C ALA A 110 -1.97 -4.19 -7.46
N LYS A 111 -0.86 -4.83 -7.86
CA LYS A 111 -0.17 -4.50 -9.11
C LYS A 111 -1.09 -4.55 -10.32
N ARG A 112 -2.05 -5.48 -10.34
CA ARG A 112 -2.98 -5.69 -11.47
C ARG A 112 -4.32 -4.97 -11.33
N ALA A 113 -4.47 -4.05 -10.37
CA ALA A 113 -5.76 -3.41 -10.10
C ALA A 113 -6.19 -2.46 -11.22
N SER A 114 -5.27 -1.68 -11.77
CA SER A 114 -5.46 -0.76 -12.89
C SER A 114 -4.21 -0.71 -13.78
N PHE A 115 -4.26 0.09 -14.87
CA PHE A 115 -3.07 0.37 -15.69
C PHE A 115 -2.00 1.09 -14.87
N ASP A 116 -2.39 2.09 -14.07
CA ASP A 116 -1.45 2.87 -13.26
C ASP A 116 -0.77 2.01 -12.19
N THR A 117 -1.50 1.10 -11.54
CA THR A 117 -0.85 0.16 -10.61
C THR A 117 0.03 -0.85 -11.33
N TRP A 118 -0.29 -1.22 -12.58
CA TRP A 118 0.55 -2.14 -13.34
C TRP A 118 1.93 -1.53 -13.59
N CYS A 119 1.96 -0.24 -13.95
CA CYS A 119 3.17 0.51 -14.21
C CYS A 119 3.86 1.02 -12.94
N GLY A 120 3.10 1.47 -11.94
CA GLY A 120 3.62 2.20 -10.78
C GLY A 120 3.64 1.44 -9.46
N PHE A 121 2.99 0.26 -9.35
CA PHE A 121 3.11 -0.56 -8.14
C PHE A 121 4.36 -1.43 -8.23
N ASP A 122 5.29 -1.19 -7.32
CA ASP A 122 6.63 -1.76 -7.35
C ASP A 122 6.63 -3.28 -7.19
N ILE A 123 7.42 -3.95 -8.03
CA ILE A 123 7.56 -5.40 -7.99
C ILE A 123 8.29 -5.89 -6.73
N GLN A 124 9.16 -5.05 -6.17
CA GLN A 124 9.92 -5.30 -4.95
C GLN A 124 8.98 -5.62 -3.79
N PHE A 125 7.76 -5.07 -3.77
CA PHE A 125 6.79 -5.37 -2.71
C PHE A 125 6.44 -6.86 -2.61
N LEU A 126 6.40 -7.59 -3.73
CA LEU A 126 6.06 -9.02 -3.76
C LEU A 126 7.14 -9.91 -3.14
N VAL A 127 8.37 -9.40 -2.97
CA VAL A 127 9.53 -10.20 -2.57
C VAL A 127 10.05 -9.82 -1.18
N GLY A 128 9.17 -9.38 -0.27
CA GLY A 128 9.52 -9.03 1.11
C GLY A 128 10.17 -10.18 1.91
N ALA A 129 9.85 -11.44 1.58
CA ALA A 129 10.51 -12.63 2.15
C ALA A 129 11.88 -12.96 1.49
N GLY A 130 12.31 -12.13 0.53
CA GLY A 130 13.43 -12.38 -0.38
C GLY A 130 12.99 -13.06 -1.68
N VAL A 131 13.67 -12.74 -2.78
CA VAL A 131 13.33 -13.21 -4.14
C VAL A 131 13.26 -14.73 -4.21
N SER A 132 14.31 -15.43 -3.76
CA SER A 132 14.38 -16.89 -3.82
C SER A 132 13.27 -17.57 -3.01
N THR A 133 13.00 -17.07 -1.80
CA THR A 133 11.93 -17.60 -0.93
C THR A 133 10.56 -17.42 -1.57
N THR A 134 10.29 -16.23 -2.13
CA THR A 134 9.03 -15.95 -2.83
C THR A 134 8.88 -16.82 -4.08
N LEU A 135 9.93 -17.01 -4.88
CA LEU A 135 9.86 -17.88 -6.06
C LEU A 135 9.57 -19.34 -5.68
N ILE A 136 10.23 -19.88 -4.65
CA ILE A 136 9.96 -21.23 -4.14
C ILE A 136 8.50 -21.36 -3.71
N TYR A 137 7.96 -20.38 -2.98
CA TYR A 137 6.55 -20.34 -2.60
C TYR A 137 5.63 -20.35 -3.82
N LEU A 138 5.89 -19.49 -4.81
CA LEU A 138 5.09 -19.42 -6.03
C LEU A 138 5.16 -20.72 -6.87
N HIS A 139 6.31 -21.40 -6.88
CA HIS A 139 6.44 -22.72 -7.52
C HIS A 139 5.56 -23.79 -6.88
N SER A 140 5.23 -23.66 -5.59
CA SER A 140 4.34 -24.59 -4.90
C SER A 140 2.85 -24.40 -5.21
N ILE A 141 2.50 -23.33 -5.93
CA ILE A 141 1.11 -22.96 -6.25
C ILE A 141 0.83 -23.18 -7.73
N GLU A 142 -0.12 -24.07 -8.04
CA GLU A 142 -0.47 -24.42 -9.43
C GLU A 142 -1.37 -23.39 -10.14
N GLN A 143 -1.88 -22.41 -9.39
CA GLN A 143 -2.85 -21.43 -9.87
C GLN A 143 -2.20 -20.46 -10.88
N GLU A 144 -3.00 -20.04 -11.86
CA GLU A 144 -2.51 -19.22 -12.98
C GLU A 144 -1.93 -17.88 -12.53
N TRP A 145 -2.48 -17.28 -11.47
CA TRP A 145 -1.95 -16.02 -10.95
C TRP A 145 -0.51 -16.18 -10.43
N ALA A 146 -0.17 -17.33 -9.82
CA ALA A 146 1.13 -17.59 -9.24
C ALA A 146 2.17 -17.81 -10.33
N LYS A 147 1.81 -18.51 -11.42
CA LYS A 147 2.65 -18.65 -12.61
C LYS A 147 2.98 -17.29 -13.23
N LYS A 148 1.97 -16.43 -13.39
CA LYS A 148 2.17 -15.07 -13.94
C LYS A 148 3.02 -14.19 -13.03
N ALA A 149 2.78 -14.23 -11.72
CA ALA A 149 3.59 -13.50 -10.76
C ALA A 149 5.04 -13.99 -10.78
N ARG A 150 5.26 -15.30 -10.82
CA ARG A 150 6.59 -15.92 -10.92
C ARG A 150 7.33 -15.45 -12.17
N THR A 151 6.73 -15.62 -13.35
CA THR A 151 7.36 -15.22 -14.62
C THR A 151 7.75 -13.75 -14.60
N TYR A 152 6.87 -12.89 -14.09
CA TYR A 152 7.16 -11.46 -14.00
C TYR A 152 8.30 -11.13 -13.01
N ILE A 153 8.36 -11.82 -11.85
CA ILE A 153 9.48 -11.68 -10.90
C ILE A 153 10.79 -12.15 -11.54
N GLU A 154 10.78 -13.27 -12.28
CA GLU A 154 11.95 -13.79 -12.99
C GLU A 154 12.45 -12.82 -14.07
N GLU A 155 11.54 -12.18 -14.82
CA GLU A 155 11.87 -11.13 -15.80
C GLU A 155 12.51 -9.91 -15.13
N CYS A 156 11.90 -9.40 -14.06
CA CYS A 156 12.45 -8.27 -13.29
C CYS A 156 13.79 -8.59 -12.60
N GLN A 157 14.01 -9.86 -12.24
CA GLN A 157 15.30 -10.30 -11.72
C GLN A 157 16.39 -10.23 -12.79
N GLN A 158 16.07 -10.57 -14.04
CA GLN A 158 17.03 -10.52 -15.15
C GLN A 158 17.41 -9.09 -15.56
N THR A 159 16.53 -8.13 -15.33
CA THR A 159 16.77 -6.69 -15.58
C THR A 159 17.46 -5.98 -14.42
N GLY A 160 17.69 -6.66 -13.29
CA GLY A 160 18.35 -6.11 -12.11
C GLY A 160 17.45 -5.31 -11.17
N ASP A 161 16.13 -5.30 -11.39
CA ASP A 161 15.18 -4.55 -10.56
C ASP A 161 15.18 -5.04 -9.10
N LEU A 162 15.59 -6.28 -8.87
CA LEU A 162 15.55 -6.96 -7.57
C LEU A 162 16.93 -7.15 -6.92
N ASP A 163 18.00 -6.58 -7.48
CA ASP A 163 19.38 -6.85 -7.04
C ASP A 163 19.72 -6.26 -5.66
N ASP A 164 19.15 -5.10 -5.31
CA ASP A 164 19.44 -4.41 -4.05
C ASP A 164 18.14 -3.98 -3.33
N LEU A 165 17.42 -4.99 -2.82
CA LEU A 165 16.18 -4.80 -2.06
C LEU A 165 16.38 -3.96 -0.79
N GLU A 166 17.59 -3.95 -0.24
CA GLU A 166 17.91 -3.21 0.98
C GLU A 166 18.13 -1.72 0.69
N ARG A 167 18.78 -1.37 -0.43
CA ARG A 167 18.79 0.01 -0.95
C ARG A 167 17.39 0.48 -1.30
N TYR A 168 16.60 -0.37 -1.98
CA TYR A 168 15.20 -0.07 -2.28
C TYR A 168 14.40 0.21 -1.01
N ARG A 169 14.50 -0.68 0.01
CA ARG A 169 13.84 -0.51 1.30
C ARG A 169 14.16 0.85 1.94
N ARG A 170 15.44 1.24 1.98
CA ARG A 170 15.86 2.55 2.50
C ARG A 170 15.33 3.73 1.67
N ALA A 171 15.22 3.58 0.36
CA ALA A 171 14.65 4.61 -0.50
C ALA A 171 13.16 4.81 -0.19
N MET A 172 12.39 3.73 -0.05
CA MET A 172 10.97 3.79 0.29
C MET A 172 10.72 4.34 1.69
N GLN A 173 11.57 4.00 2.68
CA GLN A 173 11.50 4.62 4.01
C GLN A 173 11.60 6.14 3.92
N ARG A 174 12.59 6.64 3.17
CA ARG A 174 12.76 8.09 2.96
C ARG A 174 11.59 8.70 2.20
N TYR A 175 11.11 8.05 1.15
CA TYR A 175 9.96 8.53 0.36
C TYR A 175 8.74 8.77 1.25
N PHE A 176 8.38 7.80 2.11
CA PHE A 176 7.22 7.94 2.99
C PHE A 176 7.48 8.73 4.28
N GLU A 177 8.73 9.00 4.63
CA GLU A 177 9.10 9.91 5.73
C GLU A 177 9.13 11.39 5.26
N ILE A 178 9.47 11.63 4.00
CA ILE A 178 9.41 12.94 3.34
C ILE A 178 8.02 13.07 2.73
N GLU A 179 7.03 13.49 3.51
CA GLU A 179 5.77 13.90 2.89
C GLU A 179 6.01 15.18 2.06
N PRO A 180 5.55 15.25 0.80
CA PRO A 180 5.64 16.46 0.00
C PRO A 180 4.87 17.59 0.69
N SER A 181 5.50 18.76 0.78
CA SER A 181 4.80 20.01 1.08
C SER A 181 3.58 20.15 0.17
N ALA A 182 2.39 20.24 0.76
CA ALA A 182 1.29 20.93 0.11
C ALA A 182 1.80 22.35 -0.14
N GLU A 183 2.12 22.63 -1.40
CA GLU A 183 2.60 23.92 -1.89
C GLU A 183 3.99 24.31 -1.35
N GLU A 184 4.91 24.59 -2.28
CA GLU A 184 5.89 25.64 -2.08
C GLU A 184 5.12 26.93 -1.77
N ALA A 185 4.73 27.10 -0.50
CA ALA A 185 4.23 28.35 0.02
C ALA A 185 5.37 29.36 -0.04
N ASN A 186 5.39 30.09 -1.15
CA ASN A 186 5.83 31.47 -1.24
C ASN A 186 7.33 31.72 -0.94
N THR A 187 8.16 31.80 -1.97
CA THR A 187 9.17 32.88 -2.09
C THR A 187 9.80 32.89 -3.48
N THR A 188 9.20 33.67 -4.38
CA THR A 188 10.00 34.44 -5.34
C THR A 188 9.67 35.91 -5.11
N GLU A 189 10.14 36.44 -3.98
CA GLU A 189 10.33 37.90 -3.88
C GLU A 189 11.38 38.27 -4.93
N HIS A 190 10.93 38.93 -5.99
CA HIS A 190 11.83 39.71 -6.83
C HIS A 190 12.29 40.92 -6.03
N PRO A 191 13.61 41.12 -5.80
CA PRO A 191 14.08 42.36 -5.25
C PRO A 191 13.89 43.47 -6.30
N GLU A 192 13.21 44.53 -5.88
CA GLU A 192 13.23 45.82 -6.54
C GLU A 192 14.69 46.27 -6.75
N THR A 193 15.09 46.52 -8.00
CA THR A 193 16.24 47.35 -8.30
C THR A 193 15.77 48.58 -9.06
N GLN A 194 15.76 49.68 -8.30
CA GLN A 194 16.03 51.09 -8.64
C GLN A 194 15.72 51.61 -10.04
#